data_AF-A0A0G0L9Z0-F1
#
_entry.id   AF-A0A0G0L9Z0-F1
#
_cell.length_a   1.000
_cell.length_b   1.000
_cell.length_c   1.000
_cell.angle_alpha   90.00
_cell.angle_beta   90.00
_cell.angle_gamma   90.00
#
_symmetry.space_group_name_H-M   'P 1'
#
loop_
_entity.id
_entity.type
_entity.pdbx_description
1 polymer ?
#
loop_
_entity_poly.entity_id
_entity_poly.type
_entity_poly.pdbx_seq_one_letter_code
_entity_poly.pdbx_strand_id
1 'polypeptide(L)'
;MTLVERLEKSVSFWFLLVISFIFFLLRFPSLFEPYWYGDEGVYQVIALILQEGGRLYTDSWDNKPPFLFIIYYLLSGDQFLVRLTSLIFGSISIVFFYFLSKKLLGQKISILTTVFFAFFLATPLIEGNVANTENFMVFPITLAIFLFSSFIKNRRKFKFLYVSSFILGIAFLFKIVAIFDYLSIFTFLLLTQIESKFSLIKLIKNSNIFIKSVFSFIFLTIPVSLYFLVDGNFRDFIDAFLLKNFAYVNYKNQLIIPQGLLIVKVIILVLFIFLLYKIRNRLKREYLFILIWLSFSLFNTFFSHRPYTHYLLTLLPSFSLLLGLILYDKINRLRFLILFLGTTLIVLSYFTLYPKSFSYYLNFMNFLTGKKTLYEYRAFFDKNTPRDYEISNFIKKNTKESDNIYLWGDNTQVYSLARKTPPGRYSANYYIFFYKDGFKNTTIGLAKERPKYVIIMPVNEAYPFSLSNYKLTINIMGVDIYERVN
;
A
#
# COMPACT_ATOMS: atom_id res chain seq x y z
N MET A 1 33.19 26.48 -12.79
CA MET A 1 32.01 25.80 -13.37
C MET A 1 30.85 25.95 -12.40
N THR A 2 29.84 26.74 -12.77
CA THR A 2 28.68 27.03 -11.91
C THR A 2 27.84 25.76 -11.65
N LEU A 3 26.98 25.76 -10.62
CA LEU A 3 26.04 24.66 -10.39
C LEU A 3 25.18 24.40 -11.63
N VAL A 4 24.75 25.48 -12.30
CA VAL A 4 23.96 25.45 -13.54
C VAL A 4 24.71 24.73 -14.64
N GLU A 5 25.95 25.10 -14.94
CA GLU A 5 26.77 24.42 -15.95
C GLU A 5 26.95 22.92 -15.66
N ARG A 6 27.01 22.52 -14.37
CA ARG A 6 27.11 21.10 -13.97
C ARG A 6 25.82 20.35 -14.22
N LEU A 7 24.67 20.98 -13.99
CA LEU A 7 23.35 20.40 -14.24
C LEU A 7 23.09 20.28 -15.75
N GLU A 8 23.44 21.30 -16.53
CA GLU A 8 23.27 21.32 -17.98
C GLU A 8 23.99 20.15 -18.67
N LYS A 9 25.18 19.78 -18.19
CA LYS A 9 25.96 18.65 -18.73
C LYS A 9 25.56 17.29 -18.14
N SER A 10 24.66 17.25 -17.16
CA SER A 10 24.30 16.02 -16.45
C SER A 10 23.17 15.26 -17.13
N VAL A 11 23.51 14.15 -17.78
CA VAL A 11 22.51 13.20 -18.32
C VAL A 11 21.52 12.73 -17.24
N SER A 12 21.99 12.57 -16.00
CA SER A 12 21.13 12.18 -14.88
C SER A 12 20.09 13.25 -14.56
N PHE A 13 20.45 14.53 -14.62
CA PHE A 13 19.54 15.63 -14.32
C PHE A 13 18.41 15.69 -15.35
N TRP A 14 18.76 15.78 -16.64
CA TRP A 14 17.78 15.85 -17.71
C TRP A 14 16.89 14.62 -17.79
N PHE A 15 17.47 13.41 -17.62
CA PHE A 15 16.66 12.20 -17.56
C PHE A 15 15.66 12.24 -16.41
N LEU A 16 16.09 12.61 -15.19
CA LEU A 16 15.20 12.70 -14.03
C LEU A 16 14.12 13.76 -14.20
N LEU A 17 14.45 14.90 -14.81
CA LEU A 17 13.47 15.95 -15.12
C LEU A 17 12.38 15.41 -16.06
N VAL A 18 12.80 14.80 -17.18
CA VAL A 18 11.87 14.27 -18.19
C VAL A 18 11.02 13.12 -17.64
N ILE A 19 11.63 12.15 -16.96
CA ILE A 19 10.88 11.00 -16.45
C ILE A 19 9.92 11.39 -15.31
N SER A 20 10.31 12.34 -14.45
CA SER A 20 9.41 12.86 -13.41
C SER A 20 8.26 13.66 -14.01
N PHE A 21 8.51 14.41 -15.09
CA PHE A 21 7.43 15.09 -15.82
C PHE A 21 6.47 14.10 -16.48
N ILE A 22 6.98 13.05 -17.14
CA ILE A 22 6.14 11.98 -17.71
C ILE A 22 5.33 11.27 -16.61
N PHE A 23 5.96 10.96 -15.47
CA PHE A 23 5.27 10.37 -14.32
C PHE A 23 4.14 11.28 -13.82
N PHE A 24 4.40 12.58 -13.69
CA PHE A 24 3.38 13.57 -13.32
C PHE A 24 2.22 13.57 -14.32
N LEU A 25 2.49 13.62 -15.63
CA LEU A 25 1.45 13.60 -16.66
C LEU A 25 0.58 12.33 -16.59
N LEU A 26 1.20 11.17 -16.36
CA LEU A 26 0.48 9.90 -16.22
C LEU A 26 -0.34 9.79 -14.92
N ARG A 27 0.07 10.51 -13.87
CA ARG A 27 -0.64 10.59 -12.58
C ARG A 27 -1.62 11.76 -12.50
N PHE A 28 -1.51 12.76 -13.38
CA PHE A 28 -2.32 13.98 -13.33
C PHE A 28 -3.84 13.72 -13.33
N PRO A 29 -4.38 12.80 -14.14
CA PRO A 29 -5.81 12.45 -14.07
C PRO A 29 -6.23 11.92 -12.69
N SER A 30 -5.30 11.32 -11.94
CA SER A 30 -5.60 10.73 -10.64
C SER A 30 -5.99 11.77 -9.60
N LEU A 31 -5.54 13.01 -9.74
CA LEU A 31 -5.92 14.11 -8.86
C LEU A 31 -7.41 14.48 -8.98
N PHE A 32 -8.07 14.10 -10.08
CA PHE A 32 -9.44 14.49 -10.40
C PHE A 32 -10.39 13.30 -10.54
N GLU A 33 -9.99 12.09 -10.14
CA GLU A 33 -10.97 10.99 -10.08
C GLU A 33 -11.94 11.25 -8.92
N PRO A 34 -13.18 10.75 -9.03
CA PRO A 34 -14.14 10.90 -7.95
C PRO A 34 -13.80 10.04 -6.74
N TYR A 35 -14.61 10.17 -5.71
CA TYR A 35 -14.59 9.29 -4.55
C TYR A 35 -15.21 7.94 -4.97
N TRP A 36 -14.37 6.98 -5.37
CA TRP A 36 -14.81 5.68 -5.90
C TRP A 36 -14.04 4.48 -5.34
N TYR A 37 -12.79 4.69 -4.90
CA TYR A 37 -11.92 3.61 -4.46
C TYR A 37 -12.20 3.28 -2.98
N GLY A 38 -12.74 2.09 -2.72
CA GLY A 38 -13.29 1.72 -1.39
C GLY A 38 -12.31 1.87 -0.23
N ASP A 39 -11.04 1.50 -0.41
CA ASP A 39 -10.00 1.69 0.62
C ASP A 39 -9.78 3.17 0.95
N GLU A 40 -9.71 4.05 -0.06
CA GLU A 40 -9.54 5.49 0.17
C GLU A 40 -10.74 6.06 0.94
N GLY A 41 -11.96 5.59 0.62
CA GLY A 41 -13.17 5.94 1.35
C GLY A 41 -13.07 5.62 2.84
N VAL A 42 -12.54 4.43 3.20
CA VAL A 42 -12.33 4.05 4.60
C VAL A 42 -11.33 5.00 5.27
N TYR A 43 -10.22 5.31 4.60
CA TYR A 43 -9.16 6.17 5.16
C TYR A 43 -9.66 7.59 5.39
N GLN A 44 -10.52 8.10 4.51
CA GLN A 44 -11.16 9.40 4.63
C GLN A 44 -12.13 9.44 5.81
N VAL A 45 -12.92 8.38 6.02
CA VAL A 45 -13.82 8.28 7.18
C VAL A 45 -13.04 8.18 8.48
N ILE A 46 -11.94 7.42 8.51
CA ILE A 46 -11.03 7.38 9.67
C ILE A 46 -10.50 8.77 9.96
N ALA A 47 -10.01 9.50 8.96
CA ALA A 47 -9.54 10.87 9.15
C ALA A 47 -10.64 11.80 9.71
N LEU A 48 -11.86 11.70 9.20
CA LEU A 48 -13.00 12.49 9.70
C LEU A 48 -13.26 12.20 11.20
N ILE A 49 -13.29 10.91 11.59
CA ILE A 49 -13.48 10.51 12.99
C ILE A 49 -12.36 11.09 13.88
N LEU A 50 -11.12 11.04 13.42
CA LEU A 50 -9.98 11.60 14.16
C LEU A 50 -10.07 13.14 14.29
N GLN A 51 -10.62 13.83 13.29
CA GLN A 51 -10.84 15.28 13.34
C GLN A 51 -11.95 15.68 14.32
N GLU A 52 -12.93 14.81 14.52
CA GLU A 52 -14.00 14.98 15.52
C GLU A 52 -13.54 14.57 16.94
N GLY A 53 -12.25 14.25 17.13
CA GLY A 53 -11.67 13.88 18.42
C GLY A 53 -11.80 12.40 18.77
N GLY A 54 -12.28 11.57 17.84
CA GLY A 54 -12.29 10.11 17.99
C GLY A 54 -10.87 9.52 17.96
N ARG A 55 -10.73 8.31 18.50
CA ARG A 55 -9.46 7.60 18.59
C ARG A 55 -9.32 6.54 17.51
N LEU A 56 -8.10 6.39 17.00
CA LEU A 56 -7.76 5.37 16.01
C LEU A 56 -7.90 3.97 16.62
N TYR A 57 -8.45 3.01 15.86
CA TYR A 57 -8.71 1.61 16.25
C TYR A 57 -9.81 1.38 17.30
N THR A 58 -10.12 2.37 18.13
CA THR A 58 -11.23 2.27 19.10
C THR A 58 -12.53 2.81 18.51
N ASP A 59 -12.52 4.06 18.04
CA ASP A 59 -13.71 4.74 17.50
C ASP A 59 -13.78 4.65 15.97
N SER A 60 -12.70 4.20 15.34
CA SER A 60 -12.57 3.94 13.91
C SER A 60 -11.81 2.64 13.67
N TRP A 61 -11.94 1.99 12.51
CA TRP A 61 -11.35 0.68 12.30
C TRP A 61 -10.83 0.41 10.88
N ASP A 62 -9.59 -0.08 10.80
CA ASP A 62 -8.99 -0.80 9.67
C ASP A 62 -7.76 -1.58 10.19
N ASN A 63 -7.24 -2.56 9.45
CA ASN A 63 -6.12 -3.42 9.89
C ASN A 63 -4.74 -2.92 9.44
N LYS A 64 -4.64 -1.70 8.89
CA LYS A 64 -3.37 -1.10 8.48
C LYS A 64 -2.70 -0.37 9.66
N PRO A 65 -1.37 -0.18 9.60
CA PRO A 65 -0.65 0.57 10.63
C PRO A 65 -0.89 2.09 10.50
N PRO A 66 -0.50 2.87 11.52
CA PRO A 66 -1.07 4.20 11.73
C PRO A 66 -0.63 5.29 10.75
N PHE A 67 0.52 5.17 10.08
CA PHE A 67 1.09 6.31 9.34
C PHE A 67 0.22 6.74 8.15
N LEU A 68 -0.48 5.81 7.50
CA LEU A 68 -1.40 6.19 6.43
C LEU A 68 -2.54 7.06 6.98
N PHE A 69 -3.16 6.67 8.09
CA PHE A 69 -4.26 7.42 8.69
C PHE A 69 -3.82 8.80 9.18
N ILE A 70 -2.58 8.91 9.68
CA ILE A 70 -1.99 10.21 10.05
C ILE A 70 -1.88 11.12 8.81
N ILE A 71 -1.46 10.61 7.64
CA ILE A 71 -1.44 11.42 6.41
C ILE A 71 -2.86 11.88 6.06
N TYR A 72 -3.83 10.97 6.06
CA TYR A 72 -5.21 11.35 5.75
C TYR A 72 -5.77 12.36 6.76
N TYR A 73 -5.50 12.20 8.05
CA TYR A 73 -5.89 13.12 9.10
C TYR A 73 -5.29 14.53 8.90
N LEU A 74 -3.98 14.62 8.68
CA LEU A 74 -3.29 15.90 8.47
C LEU A 74 -3.78 16.64 7.21
N LEU A 75 -4.26 15.89 6.22
CA LEU A 75 -4.82 16.42 4.96
C LEU A 75 -6.36 16.49 4.99
N SER A 76 -6.98 16.35 6.15
CA SER A 76 -8.44 16.41 6.34
C SER A 76 -9.26 15.45 5.49
N GLY A 77 -8.69 14.30 5.12
CA GLY A 77 -9.31 13.34 4.22
C GLY A 77 -9.58 13.89 2.82
N ASP A 78 -8.99 15.04 2.45
CA ASP A 78 -9.19 15.62 1.13
C ASP A 78 -8.53 14.74 0.05
N GLN A 79 -9.34 14.20 -0.85
CA GLN A 79 -8.85 13.22 -1.83
C GLN A 79 -7.79 13.81 -2.76
N PHE A 80 -7.96 15.07 -3.16
CA PHE A 80 -7.01 15.74 -4.04
C PHE A 80 -5.65 15.88 -3.37
N LEU A 81 -5.60 16.40 -2.14
CA LEU A 81 -4.37 16.59 -1.38
C LEU A 81 -3.68 15.26 -1.06
N VAL A 82 -4.45 14.23 -0.70
CA VAL A 82 -3.89 12.92 -0.38
C VAL A 82 -3.31 12.25 -1.63
N ARG A 83 -3.97 12.36 -2.79
CA ARG A 83 -3.42 11.84 -4.07
C ARG A 83 -2.27 12.67 -4.60
N LEU A 84 -2.26 13.99 -4.38
CA LEU A 84 -1.11 14.84 -4.65
C LEU A 84 0.10 14.40 -3.80
N THR A 85 -0.13 14.08 -2.52
CA THR A 85 0.92 13.56 -1.64
C THR A 85 1.44 12.20 -2.12
N SER A 86 0.54 11.29 -2.54
CA SER A 86 0.93 10.01 -3.16
C SER A 86 1.77 10.21 -4.45
N LEU A 87 1.40 11.19 -5.29
CA LEU A 87 2.17 11.57 -6.48
C LEU A 87 3.57 12.07 -6.11
N ILE A 88 3.69 12.92 -5.08
CA ILE A 88 4.98 13.41 -4.58
C ILE A 88 5.84 12.24 -4.09
N PHE A 89 5.28 11.33 -3.29
CA PHE A 89 5.97 10.13 -2.83
C PHE A 89 6.46 9.27 -4.00
N GLY A 90 5.61 9.04 -5.01
CA GLY A 90 5.98 8.31 -6.22
C GLY A 90 7.11 8.99 -7.01
N SER A 91 7.06 10.31 -7.15
CA SER A 91 8.09 11.10 -7.84
C SER A 91 9.45 11.00 -7.13
N ILE A 92 9.46 11.11 -5.80
CA ILE A 92 10.68 10.95 -4.99
C ILE A 92 11.19 9.49 -5.08
N SER A 93 10.28 8.52 -5.14
CA SER A 93 10.64 7.09 -5.32
C SER A 93 11.39 6.85 -6.64
N ILE A 94 10.96 7.49 -7.73
CA ILE A 94 11.64 7.40 -9.04
C ILE A 94 13.08 7.92 -8.94
N VAL A 95 13.29 9.05 -8.25
CA VAL A 95 14.61 9.63 -8.05
C VAL A 95 15.53 8.66 -7.31
N PHE A 96 15.08 8.11 -6.17
CA PHE A 96 15.90 7.16 -5.40
C PHE A 96 16.08 5.82 -6.10
N PHE A 97 15.06 5.33 -6.81
CA PHE A 97 15.17 4.13 -7.62
C PHE A 97 16.21 4.29 -8.74
N TYR A 98 16.23 5.44 -9.42
CA TYR A 98 17.23 5.75 -10.44
C TYR A 98 18.65 5.70 -9.87
N PHE A 99 18.88 6.36 -8.73
CA PHE A 99 20.20 6.36 -8.10
C PHE A 99 20.60 4.99 -7.54
N LEU A 100 19.64 4.21 -7.04
CA LEU A 100 19.83 2.82 -6.65
C LEU A 100 20.27 1.99 -7.86
N SER A 101 19.50 2.02 -8.95
CA SER A 101 19.82 1.28 -10.17
C SER A 101 21.15 1.74 -10.78
N LYS A 102 21.45 3.03 -10.77
CA LYS A 102 22.72 3.59 -11.25
C LYS A 102 23.90 3.07 -10.43
N LYS A 103 23.77 3.02 -9.10
CA LYS A 103 24.82 2.53 -8.21
C LYS A 103 25.06 1.03 -8.34
N LEU A 104 24.01 0.24 -8.60
CA LEU A 104 24.12 -1.21 -8.74
C LEU A 104 24.51 -1.66 -10.16
N LEU A 105 23.99 -1.01 -11.20
CA LEU A 105 24.03 -1.48 -12.60
C LEU A 105 24.63 -0.47 -13.60
N GLY A 106 24.99 0.74 -13.15
CA GLY A 106 25.56 1.80 -13.99
C GLY A 106 24.53 2.68 -14.70
N GLN A 107 25.01 3.80 -15.24
CA GLN A 107 24.19 4.89 -15.80
C GLN A 107 23.29 4.49 -16.97
N LYS A 108 23.82 3.76 -17.96
CA LYS A 108 23.08 3.45 -19.18
C LYS A 108 21.87 2.56 -18.90
N ILE A 109 22.04 1.59 -18.02
CA ILE A 109 21.01 0.61 -17.67
C ILE A 109 19.98 1.20 -16.71
N SER A 110 20.43 2.09 -15.81
CA SER A 110 19.53 2.75 -14.88
C SER A 110 18.45 3.58 -15.56
N ILE A 111 18.70 4.10 -16.76
CA ILE A 111 17.68 4.80 -17.56
C ILE A 111 16.52 3.86 -17.88
N LEU A 112 16.79 2.72 -18.53
CA LEU A 112 15.73 1.80 -18.98
C LEU A 112 15.00 1.12 -17.82
N THR A 113 15.72 0.73 -16.76
CA THR A 113 15.09 0.16 -15.56
C THR A 113 14.20 1.18 -14.84
N THR A 114 14.61 2.45 -14.81
CA THR A 114 13.81 3.52 -14.20
C THR A 114 12.60 3.86 -15.03
N VAL A 115 12.69 3.84 -16.37
CA VAL A 115 11.52 4.00 -17.26
C VAL A 115 10.49 2.91 -16.97
N PHE A 116 10.93 1.64 -16.88
CA PHE A 116 10.05 0.52 -16.53
C PHE A 116 9.40 0.71 -15.15
N PHE A 117 10.21 1.02 -14.13
CA PHE A 117 9.72 1.30 -12.78
C PHE A 117 8.71 2.45 -12.74
N ALA A 118 9.04 3.59 -13.35
CA ALA A 118 8.20 4.78 -13.37
C ALA A 118 6.88 4.54 -14.10
N PHE A 119 6.89 3.83 -15.23
CA PHE A 119 5.67 3.53 -16.00
C PHE A 119 4.65 2.74 -15.18
N PHE A 120 5.08 1.65 -14.54
CA PHE A 120 4.18 0.83 -13.72
C PHE A 120 3.74 1.56 -12.44
N LEU A 121 4.63 2.34 -11.81
CA LEU A 121 4.25 3.14 -10.64
C LEU A 121 3.32 4.31 -11.00
N ALA A 122 3.37 4.83 -12.22
CA ALA A 122 2.52 5.95 -12.64
C ALA A 122 1.11 5.53 -13.03
N THR A 123 0.98 4.35 -13.66
CA THR A 123 -0.24 3.97 -14.38
C THR A 123 -1.24 3.19 -13.52
N PRO A 124 -2.53 3.18 -13.90
CA PRO A 124 -3.51 2.32 -13.26
C PRO A 124 -3.29 0.83 -13.45
N LEU A 125 -2.41 0.40 -14.38
CA LEU A 125 -2.19 -1.01 -14.72
C LEU A 125 -1.97 -1.89 -13.49
N ILE A 126 -1.20 -1.37 -12.52
CA ILE A 126 -0.97 -2.01 -11.23
C ILE A 126 -1.44 -1.14 -10.04
N GLU A 127 -2.42 -0.28 -10.28
CA GLU A 127 -3.00 0.64 -9.29
C GLU A 127 -1.95 1.61 -8.69
N GLY A 128 -1.03 2.09 -9.52
CA GLY A 128 -0.12 3.16 -9.13
C GLY A 128 -0.88 4.45 -8.82
N ASN A 129 -1.94 4.77 -9.55
CA ASN A 129 -2.65 6.05 -9.47
C ASN A 129 -3.36 6.36 -8.13
N VAL A 130 -3.65 5.35 -7.29
CA VAL A 130 -4.43 5.52 -6.05
C VAL A 130 -3.57 5.89 -4.84
N ALA A 131 -4.16 6.46 -3.79
CA ALA A 131 -3.49 6.80 -2.54
C ALA A 131 -3.66 5.69 -1.48
N ASN A 132 -3.18 4.49 -1.81
CA ASN A 132 -3.16 3.33 -0.91
C ASN A 132 -1.79 3.14 -0.21
N THR A 133 -1.75 2.33 0.85
CA THR A 133 -0.53 2.08 1.65
C THR A 133 0.71 1.72 0.84
N GLU A 134 0.53 0.92 -0.20
CA GLU A 134 1.58 0.42 -1.08
C GLU A 134 2.23 1.57 -1.86
N ASN A 135 1.43 2.54 -2.30
CA ASN A 135 1.93 3.70 -3.01
C ASN A 135 2.81 4.59 -2.11
N PHE A 136 2.43 4.74 -0.84
CA PHE A 136 3.22 5.52 0.12
C PHE A 136 4.49 4.80 0.56
N MET A 137 4.46 3.47 0.77
CA MET A 137 5.64 2.76 1.28
C MET A 137 6.76 2.58 0.25
N VAL A 138 6.48 2.70 -1.06
CA VAL A 138 7.50 2.58 -2.12
C VAL A 138 8.63 3.62 -1.96
N PHE A 139 8.31 4.83 -1.50
CA PHE A 139 9.33 5.86 -1.24
C PHE A 139 10.32 5.45 -0.14
N PRO A 140 9.91 5.22 1.12
CA PRO A 140 10.85 4.81 2.16
C PRO A 140 11.58 3.52 1.79
N ILE A 141 10.94 2.55 1.10
CA ILE A 141 11.62 1.33 0.62
C ILE A 141 12.75 1.67 -0.37
N THR A 142 12.46 2.42 -1.44
CA THR A 142 13.48 2.75 -2.46
C THR A 142 14.62 3.59 -1.88
N LEU A 143 14.31 4.53 -0.98
CA LEU A 143 15.31 5.31 -0.24
C LEU A 143 16.18 4.41 0.66
N ALA A 144 15.57 3.55 1.47
CA ALA A 144 16.30 2.64 2.35
C ALA A 144 17.27 1.77 1.56
N ILE A 145 16.79 1.14 0.48
CA ILE A 145 17.59 0.23 -0.33
C ILE A 145 18.69 1.00 -1.10
N PHE A 146 18.42 2.23 -1.54
CA PHE A 146 19.45 3.13 -2.07
C PHE A 146 20.57 3.40 -1.04
N LEU A 147 20.24 3.66 0.22
CA LEU A 147 21.23 3.86 1.27
C LEU A 147 21.99 2.56 1.54
N PHE A 148 21.28 1.44 1.70
CA PHE A 148 21.85 0.11 1.93
C PHE A 148 22.81 -0.33 0.82
N SER A 149 22.54 0.01 -0.43
CA SER A 149 23.45 -0.30 -1.54
C SER A 149 24.85 0.31 -1.39
N SER A 150 25.00 1.37 -0.57
CA SER A 150 26.32 1.90 -0.18
C SER A 150 27.11 0.92 0.70
N PHE A 151 26.43 0.20 1.59
CA PHE A 151 27.01 -0.86 2.41
C PHE A 151 27.36 -2.09 1.56
N ILE A 152 26.52 -2.45 0.59
CA ILE A 152 26.80 -3.53 -0.37
C ILE A 152 28.15 -3.30 -1.07
N LYS A 153 28.39 -2.06 -1.53
CA LYS A 153 29.63 -1.66 -2.20
C LYS A 153 30.83 -1.55 -1.23
N ASN A 154 30.62 -1.06 -0.01
CA ASN A 154 31.68 -0.89 0.97
C ASN A 154 31.18 -1.14 2.40
N ARG A 155 31.63 -2.23 3.03
CA ARG A 155 31.21 -2.61 4.39
C ARG A 155 31.57 -1.60 5.49
N ARG A 156 32.55 -0.71 5.26
CA ARG A 156 32.87 0.37 6.20
C ARG A 156 31.72 1.38 6.34
N LYS A 157 30.78 1.41 5.39
CA LYS A 157 29.59 2.26 5.39
C LYS A 157 28.42 1.70 6.22
N PHE A 158 28.72 1.04 7.35
CA PHE A 158 27.70 0.39 8.20
C PHE A 158 26.63 1.35 8.75
N LYS A 159 26.93 2.65 8.89
CA LYS A 159 25.91 3.66 9.26
C LYS A 159 24.72 3.66 8.30
N PHE A 160 24.97 3.47 7.00
CA PHE A 160 23.90 3.42 6.00
C PHE A 160 23.02 2.17 6.10
N LEU A 161 23.53 1.07 6.68
CA LEU A 161 22.70 -0.09 7.01
C LEU A 161 21.70 0.30 8.11
N TYR A 162 22.16 0.90 9.21
CA TYR A 162 21.26 1.26 10.32
C TYR A 162 20.21 2.30 9.91
N VAL A 163 20.62 3.32 9.15
CA VAL A 163 19.68 4.30 8.59
C VAL A 163 18.69 3.64 7.62
N SER A 164 19.14 2.71 6.78
CA SER A 164 18.25 1.93 5.93
C SER A 164 17.24 1.12 6.74
N SER A 165 17.69 0.43 7.80
CA SER A 165 16.82 -0.37 8.66
C SER A 165 15.77 0.51 9.35
N PHE A 166 16.16 1.68 9.86
CA PHE A 166 15.25 2.68 10.42
C PHE A 166 14.18 3.16 9.42
N ILE A 167 14.58 3.48 8.18
CA ILE A 167 13.63 3.92 7.15
C ILE A 167 12.69 2.77 6.74
N LEU A 168 13.14 1.51 6.74
CA LEU A 168 12.23 0.38 6.57
C LEU A 168 11.26 0.21 7.74
N GLY A 169 11.64 0.65 8.95
CA GLY A 169 10.72 0.80 10.08
C GLY A 169 9.60 1.82 9.80
N ILE A 170 9.91 2.92 9.11
CA ILE A 170 8.89 3.87 8.62
C ILE A 170 7.96 3.20 7.59
N ALA A 171 8.52 2.48 6.61
CA ALA A 171 7.73 1.74 5.63
C ALA A 171 6.81 0.70 6.29
N PHE A 172 7.29 0.03 7.34
CA PHE A 172 6.54 -0.94 8.14
C PHE A 172 5.33 -0.32 8.85
N LEU A 173 5.43 0.96 9.25
CA LEU A 173 4.33 1.72 9.83
C LEU A 173 3.35 2.31 8.77
N PHE A 174 3.67 2.20 7.48
CA PHE A 174 2.66 2.33 6.41
C PHE A 174 1.97 1.00 6.12
N LYS A 175 2.73 -0.09 6.09
CA LYS A 175 2.19 -1.44 5.90
C LYS A 175 3.11 -2.50 6.49
N ILE A 176 2.54 -3.41 7.28
CA ILE A 176 3.27 -4.48 7.97
C ILE A 176 4.13 -5.34 7.03
N VAL A 177 3.72 -5.50 5.77
CA VAL A 177 4.43 -6.33 4.79
C VAL A 177 5.77 -5.74 4.33
N ALA A 178 6.07 -4.47 4.61
CA ALA A 178 7.40 -3.91 4.38
C ALA A 178 8.49 -4.59 5.24
N ILE A 179 8.11 -5.41 6.22
CA ILE A 179 9.03 -6.30 6.93
C ILE A 179 9.79 -7.23 5.96
N PHE A 180 9.20 -7.63 4.84
CA PHE A 180 9.86 -8.51 3.87
C PHE A 180 11.03 -7.81 3.16
N ASP A 181 10.96 -6.49 2.95
CA ASP A 181 12.08 -5.69 2.46
C ASP A 181 13.22 -5.64 3.49
N TYR A 182 12.90 -5.52 4.79
CA TYR A 182 13.89 -5.61 5.85
C TYR A 182 14.51 -7.00 5.96
N LEU A 183 13.70 -8.06 5.87
CA LEU A 183 14.18 -9.43 5.88
C LEU A 183 15.12 -9.70 4.70
N SER A 184 14.93 -9.06 3.54
CA SER A 184 15.88 -9.17 2.43
C SER A 184 17.28 -8.64 2.78
N ILE A 185 17.36 -7.51 3.50
CA ILE A 185 18.61 -6.95 4.02
C ILE A 185 19.20 -7.90 5.07
N PHE A 186 18.38 -8.34 6.02
CA PHE A 186 18.81 -9.22 7.10
C PHE A 186 19.37 -10.55 6.56
N THR A 187 18.67 -11.18 5.62
CA THR A 187 19.12 -12.40 4.94
C THR A 187 20.41 -12.15 4.16
N PHE A 188 20.54 -11.02 3.45
CA PHE A 188 21.81 -10.70 2.78
C PHE A 188 22.98 -10.56 3.75
N LEU A 189 22.77 -9.93 4.92
CA LEU A 189 23.79 -9.85 5.96
C LEU A 189 24.18 -11.24 6.46
N LEU A 190 23.20 -12.12 6.73
CA LEU A 190 23.45 -13.50 7.12
C LEU A 190 24.26 -14.25 6.05
N LEU A 191 23.80 -14.29 4.80
CA LEU A 191 24.44 -15.08 3.74
C LEU A 191 25.86 -14.58 3.44
N THR A 192 26.12 -13.29 3.58
CA THR A 192 27.45 -12.72 3.29
C THR A 192 28.40 -12.70 4.49
N GLN A 193 27.93 -13.04 5.69
CA GLN A 193 28.78 -13.22 6.88
C GLN A 193 29.07 -14.68 7.19
N ILE A 194 28.23 -15.61 6.73
CA ILE A 194 28.49 -17.04 6.86
C ILE A 194 29.60 -17.43 5.87
N GLU A 195 30.78 -17.72 6.40
CA GLU A 195 31.91 -18.30 5.65
C GLU A 195 31.55 -19.71 5.12
N SER A 196 32.36 -20.27 4.23
CA SER A 196 32.15 -21.62 3.68
C SER A 196 32.13 -22.70 4.76
N LYS A 197 32.84 -22.49 5.88
CA LYS A 197 32.71 -23.27 7.12
C LYS A 197 31.93 -22.44 8.14
N PHE A 198 30.78 -22.93 8.58
CA PHE A 198 29.97 -22.27 9.60
C PHE A 198 30.75 -22.14 10.91
N SER A 199 30.75 -20.95 11.51
CA SER A 199 31.37 -20.69 12.82
C SER A 199 30.44 -19.84 13.68
N LEU A 200 29.91 -20.46 14.73
CA LEU A 200 29.01 -19.80 15.69
C LEU A 200 29.70 -18.62 16.39
N ILE A 201 31.00 -18.76 16.70
CA ILE A 201 31.81 -17.73 17.37
C ILE A 201 31.90 -16.44 16.54
N LYS A 202 32.07 -16.55 15.20
CA LYS A 202 32.10 -15.36 14.32
C LYS A 202 30.73 -14.70 14.17
N LEU A 203 29.66 -15.49 14.12
CA LEU A 203 28.28 -14.98 14.16
C LEU A 203 28.01 -14.20 15.44
N ILE A 204 28.44 -14.73 16.60
CA ILE A 204 28.35 -14.04 17.90
C ILE A 204 29.18 -12.76 17.90
N LYS A 205 30.42 -12.77 17.37
CA LYS A 205 31.24 -11.55 17.25
C LYS A 205 30.60 -10.46 16.39
N ASN A 206 29.85 -10.85 15.35
CA ASN A 206 29.10 -9.92 14.50
C ASN A 206 27.68 -9.64 15.01
N SER A 207 27.25 -10.19 16.15
CA SER A 207 25.89 -9.98 16.69
C SER A 207 25.53 -8.49 16.82
N ASN A 208 26.50 -7.63 17.11
CA ASN A 208 26.29 -6.20 17.25
C ASN A 208 25.71 -5.52 15.99
N ILE A 209 26.13 -5.92 14.78
CA ILE A 209 25.57 -5.33 13.54
C ILE A 209 24.12 -5.78 13.32
N PHE A 210 23.79 -7.02 13.69
CA PHE A 210 22.42 -7.54 13.61
C PHE A 210 21.50 -6.88 14.64
N ILE A 211 21.92 -6.83 15.90
CA ILE A 211 21.17 -6.22 17.00
C ILE A 211 20.90 -4.75 16.69
N LYS A 212 21.93 -3.99 16.28
CA LYS A 212 21.75 -2.58 15.91
C LYS A 212 20.84 -2.40 14.69
N SER A 213 20.91 -3.28 13.71
CA SER A 213 19.99 -3.26 12.56
C SER A 213 18.54 -3.51 12.99
N VAL A 214 18.30 -4.53 13.82
CA VAL A 214 16.96 -4.86 14.33
C VAL A 214 16.42 -3.73 15.19
N PHE A 215 17.23 -3.21 16.13
CA PHE A 215 16.85 -2.09 16.97
C PHE A 215 16.52 -0.85 16.13
N SER A 216 17.32 -0.56 15.10
CA SER A 216 17.04 0.57 14.19
C SER A 216 15.71 0.39 13.47
N PHE A 217 15.39 -0.82 12.99
CA PHE A 217 14.12 -1.13 12.33
C PHE A 217 12.91 -0.95 13.25
N ILE A 218 12.96 -1.44 14.48
CA ILE A 218 11.83 -1.35 15.42
C ILE A 218 11.77 -0.01 16.17
N PHE A 219 12.76 0.87 16.01
CA PHE A 219 12.93 2.07 16.82
C PHE A 219 11.67 2.94 16.85
N LEU A 220 11.01 3.17 15.72
CA LEU A 220 9.79 3.99 15.64
C LEU A 220 8.52 3.26 16.10
N THR A 221 8.51 1.92 16.04
CA THR A 221 7.38 1.14 16.55
C THR A 221 7.25 1.30 18.06
N ILE A 222 8.36 1.52 18.78
CA ILE A 222 8.37 1.73 20.24
C ILE A 222 7.55 2.97 20.66
N PRO A 223 7.87 4.21 20.24
CA PRO A 223 7.09 5.39 20.62
C PRO A 223 5.65 5.34 20.10
N VAL A 224 5.40 4.76 18.93
CA VAL A 224 4.02 4.54 18.44
C VAL A 224 3.25 3.62 19.40
N SER A 225 3.86 2.53 19.84
CA SER A 225 3.25 1.60 20.80
C SER A 225 3.02 2.25 22.15
N LEU A 226 3.96 3.09 22.61
CA LEU A 226 3.83 3.86 23.84
C LEU A 226 2.69 4.89 23.76
N TYR A 227 2.48 5.53 22.62
CA TYR A 227 1.34 6.42 22.41
C TYR A 227 0.01 5.71 22.67
N PHE A 228 -0.23 4.55 22.04
CA PHE A 228 -1.48 3.80 22.26
C PHE A 228 -1.58 3.22 23.69
N LEU A 229 -0.44 3.00 24.36
CA LEU A 229 -0.41 2.59 25.77
C LEU A 229 -0.88 3.73 26.69
N VAL A 230 -0.40 4.96 26.46
CA VAL A 230 -0.77 6.13 27.25
C VAL A 230 -2.22 6.56 26.96
N ASP A 231 -2.68 6.44 25.71
CA ASP A 231 -4.05 6.79 25.28
C ASP A 231 -5.11 5.73 25.69
N GLY A 232 -4.68 4.61 26.27
CA GLY A 232 -5.57 3.57 26.81
C GLY A 232 -6.22 2.66 25.75
N ASN A 233 -5.77 2.69 24.50
CA ASN A 233 -6.27 1.90 23.37
C ASN A 233 -5.23 0.91 22.80
N PHE A 234 -4.17 0.60 23.54
CA PHE A 234 -3.11 -0.32 23.13
C PHE A 234 -3.62 -1.70 22.68
N ARG A 235 -4.68 -2.21 23.33
CA ARG A 235 -5.28 -3.50 22.96
C ARG A 235 -5.91 -3.44 21.57
N ASP A 236 -6.70 -2.40 21.28
CA ASP A 236 -7.29 -2.20 19.95
C ASP A 236 -6.21 -2.01 18.88
N PHE A 237 -5.15 -1.27 19.21
CA PHE A 237 -3.98 -1.10 18.34
C PHE A 237 -3.33 -2.45 18.00
N ILE A 238 -2.99 -3.28 19.00
CA ILE A 238 -2.36 -4.59 18.75
C ILE A 238 -3.32 -5.53 17.99
N ASP A 239 -4.61 -5.49 18.33
CA ASP A 239 -5.62 -6.26 17.62
C ASP A 239 -5.65 -5.89 16.13
N ALA A 240 -5.76 -4.59 15.80
CA ALA A 240 -5.82 -4.10 14.43
C ALA A 240 -4.49 -4.31 13.67
N PHE A 241 -3.38 -3.89 14.27
CA PHE A 241 -2.06 -3.88 13.65
C PHE A 241 -1.48 -5.28 13.46
N LEU A 242 -1.63 -6.18 14.43
CA LEU A 242 -1.00 -7.52 14.39
C LEU A 242 -2.03 -8.64 14.28
N LEU A 243 -2.96 -8.76 15.24
CA LEU A 243 -3.76 -9.98 15.39
C LEU A 243 -4.74 -10.18 14.22
N LYS A 244 -5.41 -9.13 13.75
CA LYS A 244 -6.32 -9.23 12.60
C LYS A 244 -5.59 -9.54 11.30
N ASN A 245 -4.31 -9.19 11.18
CA ASN A 245 -3.51 -9.54 10.00
C ASN A 245 -3.30 -11.06 9.88
N PHE A 246 -3.27 -11.82 10.98
CA PHE A 246 -3.24 -13.29 10.91
C PHE A 246 -4.52 -13.88 10.31
N ALA A 247 -5.68 -13.42 10.78
CA ALA A 247 -6.98 -13.85 10.24
C ALA A 247 -7.14 -13.42 8.77
N TYR A 248 -6.70 -12.20 8.45
CA TYR A 248 -6.71 -11.66 7.10
C TYR A 248 -5.91 -12.52 6.11
N VAL A 249 -4.70 -12.93 6.51
CA VAL A 249 -3.81 -13.80 5.72
C VAL A 249 -4.35 -15.22 5.64
N ASN A 250 -5.00 -15.74 6.70
CA ASN A 250 -5.55 -17.11 6.68
C ASN A 250 -6.63 -17.30 5.60
N TYR A 251 -7.43 -16.26 5.34
CA TYR A 251 -8.43 -16.29 4.28
C TYR A 251 -7.76 -16.52 2.92
N LYS A 252 -8.26 -17.49 2.14
CA LYS A 252 -7.71 -17.98 0.86
C LYS A 252 -6.34 -18.68 0.94
N ASN A 253 -5.57 -18.63 2.03
CA ASN A 253 -4.31 -19.38 2.20
C ASN A 253 -4.50 -20.84 2.69
N GLN A 254 -5.64 -21.45 2.42
CA GLN A 254 -5.96 -22.79 2.91
C GLN A 254 -5.47 -23.89 1.94
N LEU A 255 -5.05 -25.03 2.51
CA LEU A 255 -4.71 -26.25 1.79
C LEU A 255 -5.28 -27.42 2.63
N ILE A 256 -4.56 -28.54 2.78
CA ILE A 256 -4.93 -29.64 3.70
C ILE A 256 -5.11 -29.13 5.15
N ILE A 257 -4.31 -28.15 5.56
CA ILE A 257 -4.36 -27.52 6.88
C ILE A 257 -4.59 -26.00 6.76
N PRO A 258 -5.09 -25.33 7.82
CA PRO A 258 -5.09 -23.87 7.89
C PRO A 258 -3.71 -23.30 7.59
N GLN A 259 -3.64 -22.23 6.79
CA GLN A 259 -2.39 -21.62 6.31
C GLN A 259 -1.48 -22.54 5.45
N GLY A 260 -1.95 -23.68 4.96
CA GLY A 260 -1.12 -24.63 4.22
C GLY A 260 -0.44 -24.02 2.98
N LEU A 261 -1.11 -23.13 2.23
CA LEU A 261 -0.49 -22.44 1.08
C LEU A 261 0.61 -21.47 1.51
N LEU A 262 0.46 -20.83 2.67
CA LEU A 262 1.49 -19.97 3.22
C LEU A 262 2.74 -20.78 3.58
N ILE A 263 2.57 -21.96 4.18
CA ILE A 263 3.67 -22.88 4.48
C ILE A 263 4.43 -23.29 3.21
N VAL A 264 3.70 -23.64 2.14
CA VAL A 264 4.31 -23.97 0.84
C VAL A 264 5.13 -22.79 0.31
N LYS A 265 4.61 -21.56 0.37
CA LYS A 265 5.35 -20.36 -0.05
C LYS A 265 6.60 -20.12 0.79
N VAL A 266 6.54 -20.36 2.10
CA VAL A 266 7.71 -20.25 3.00
C VAL A 266 8.76 -21.31 2.62
N ILE A 267 8.35 -22.55 2.35
CA ILE A 267 9.26 -23.61 1.89
C ILE A 267 9.93 -23.22 0.57
N ILE A 268 9.17 -22.73 -0.41
CA ILE A 268 9.72 -22.25 -1.70
C ILE A 268 10.73 -21.12 -1.48
N LEU A 269 10.40 -20.13 -0.63
CA LEU A 269 11.32 -19.05 -0.27
C LEU A 269 12.61 -19.59 0.35
N VAL A 270 12.50 -20.47 1.35
CA VAL A 270 13.67 -21.06 2.04
C VAL A 270 14.54 -21.87 1.07
N LEU A 271 13.93 -22.69 0.19
CA LEU A 271 14.65 -23.45 -0.82
C LEU A 271 15.39 -22.53 -1.80
N PHE A 272 14.77 -21.43 -2.22
CA PHE A 272 15.40 -20.45 -3.09
C PHE A 272 16.56 -19.72 -2.39
N ILE A 273 16.38 -19.30 -1.13
CA ILE A 273 17.45 -18.70 -0.32
C ILE A 273 18.60 -19.68 -0.10
N PHE A 274 18.31 -20.97 0.11
CA PHE A 274 19.33 -22.02 0.22
C PHE A 274 20.10 -22.21 -1.10
N LEU A 275 19.41 -22.18 -2.24
CA LEU A 275 20.07 -22.17 -3.55
C LEU A 275 21.01 -20.97 -3.69
N LEU A 276 20.53 -19.75 -3.36
CA LEU A 276 21.35 -18.55 -3.38
C LEU A 276 22.55 -18.66 -2.43
N TYR A 277 22.37 -19.24 -1.25
CA TYR A 277 23.47 -19.54 -0.32
C TYR A 277 24.52 -20.44 -0.97
N LYS A 278 24.13 -21.52 -1.67
CA LYS A 278 25.08 -22.43 -2.34
C LYS A 278 25.86 -21.75 -3.46
N ILE A 279 25.23 -20.85 -4.22
CA ILE A 279 25.88 -20.17 -5.35
C ILE A 279 26.48 -18.80 -4.99
N ARG A 280 26.36 -18.33 -3.75
CA ARG A 280 26.72 -16.95 -3.33
C ARG A 280 28.15 -16.54 -3.68
N ASN A 281 29.10 -17.47 -3.62
CA ASN A 281 30.52 -17.20 -3.91
C ASN A 281 30.78 -17.04 -5.42
N ARG A 282 29.84 -17.43 -6.28
CA ARG A 282 29.90 -17.26 -7.75
C ARG A 282 29.20 -16.00 -8.22
N LEU A 283 28.48 -15.30 -7.34
CA LEU A 283 27.70 -14.12 -7.67
C LEU A 283 28.39 -12.85 -7.17
N LYS A 284 28.26 -11.77 -7.95
CA LYS A 284 28.56 -10.42 -7.43
C LYS A 284 27.57 -10.10 -6.28
N ARG A 285 28.02 -9.34 -5.29
CA ARG A 285 27.20 -8.99 -4.12
C ARG A 285 25.92 -8.26 -4.50
N GLU A 286 25.97 -7.42 -5.52
CA GLU A 286 24.84 -6.71 -6.08
C GLU A 286 23.79 -7.68 -6.63
N TYR A 287 24.22 -8.72 -7.35
CA TYR A 287 23.33 -9.71 -7.94
C TYR A 287 22.69 -10.57 -6.85
N LEU A 288 23.51 -11.01 -5.88
CA LEU A 288 23.03 -11.76 -4.73
C LEU A 288 21.94 -10.98 -3.99
N PHE A 289 22.16 -9.69 -3.73
CA PHE A 289 21.16 -8.86 -3.06
C PHE A 289 19.88 -8.68 -3.89
N ILE A 290 20.00 -8.37 -5.19
CA ILE A 290 18.83 -8.21 -6.08
C ILE A 290 17.98 -9.49 -6.10
N LEU A 291 18.61 -10.67 -6.16
CA LEU A 291 17.90 -11.96 -6.16
C LEU A 291 17.26 -12.29 -4.81
N ILE A 292 17.93 -11.97 -3.69
CA ILE A 292 17.33 -12.11 -2.35
C ILE A 292 16.12 -11.18 -2.24
N TRP A 293 16.27 -9.91 -2.61
CA TRP A 293 15.18 -8.94 -2.55
C TRP A 293 14.00 -9.35 -3.42
N LEU A 294 14.26 -9.78 -4.67
CA LEU A 294 13.22 -10.33 -5.56
C LEU A 294 12.46 -11.49 -4.91
N SER A 295 13.16 -12.43 -4.25
CA SER A 295 12.52 -13.58 -3.61
C SER A 295 11.58 -13.17 -2.46
N PHE A 296 12.00 -12.22 -1.63
CA PHE A 296 11.15 -11.66 -0.58
C PHE A 296 10.00 -10.81 -1.13
N SER A 297 10.23 -10.03 -2.18
CA SER A 297 9.16 -9.25 -2.83
C SER A 297 8.12 -10.14 -3.51
N LEU A 298 8.54 -11.27 -4.12
CA LEU A 298 7.62 -12.27 -4.65
C LEU A 298 6.82 -12.95 -3.53
N PHE A 299 7.50 -13.35 -2.46
CA PHE A 299 6.81 -13.88 -1.28
C PHE A 299 5.78 -12.88 -0.73
N ASN A 300 6.16 -11.60 -0.61
CA ASN A 300 5.30 -10.50 -0.15
C ASN A 300 4.06 -10.36 -1.04
N THR A 301 4.25 -10.29 -2.36
CA THR A 301 3.17 -10.13 -3.34
C THR A 301 2.11 -11.24 -3.19
N PHE A 302 2.55 -12.48 -2.98
CA PHE A 302 1.66 -13.64 -2.83
C PHE A 302 1.28 -13.95 -1.38
N PHE A 303 1.74 -13.17 -0.39
CA PHE A 303 1.70 -13.51 1.04
C PHE A 303 0.27 -13.79 1.52
N SER A 304 -0.68 -12.90 1.23
CA SER A 304 -2.07 -13.04 1.64
C SER A 304 -2.92 -13.94 0.74
N HIS A 305 -2.39 -14.38 -0.41
CA HIS A 305 -3.15 -15.13 -1.43
C HIS A 305 -4.45 -14.45 -1.87
N ARG A 306 -4.45 -13.11 -1.86
CA ARG A 306 -5.52 -12.31 -2.43
C ARG A 306 -4.96 -11.59 -3.66
N PRO A 307 -5.57 -11.74 -4.84
CA PRO A 307 -5.04 -11.19 -6.09
C PRO A 307 -5.36 -9.70 -6.24
N TYR A 308 -5.13 -8.89 -5.20
CA TYR A 308 -5.30 -7.45 -5.29
C TYR A 308 -4.17 -6.84 -6.12
N THR A 309 -4.54 -6.11 -7.16
CA THR A 309 -3.62 -5.63 -8.19
C THR A 309 -2.53 -4.72 -7.61
N HIS A 310 -2.86 -3.84 -6.65
CA HIS A 310 -1.87 -2.99 -5.96
C HIS A 310 -0.78 -3.76 -5.19
N TYR A 311 -0.92 -5.07 -4.90
CA TYR A 311 0.17 -5.83 -4.28
C TYR A 311 1.40 -5.99 -5.18
N LEU A 312 1.23 -5.84 -6.50
CA LEU A 312 2.33 -5.84 -7.45
C LEU A 312 3.30 -4.67 -7.25
N LEU A 313 2.87 -3.58 -6.61
CA LEU A 313 3.76 -2.47 -6.24
C LEU A 313 4.89 -2.90 -5.29
N THR A 314 4.67 -3.95 -4.48
CA THR A 314 5.70 -4.49 -3.58
C THR A 314 6.80 -5.27 -4.33
N LEU A 315 6.47 -5.81 -5.50
CA LEU A 315 7.40 -6.50 -6.41
C LEU A 315 8.15 -5.54 -7.32
N LEU A 316 7.53 -4.43 -7.67
CA LEU A 316 7.97 -3.55 -8.73
C LEU A 316 9.45 -3.13 -8.64
N PRO A 317 10.00 -2.67 -7.48
CA PRO A 317 11.39 -2.23 -7.42
C PRO A 317 12.40 -3.35 -7.73
N SER A 318 12.27 -4.51 -7.09
CA SER A 318 13.22 -5.62 -7.25
C SER A 318 13.07 -6.28 -8.63
N PHE A 319 11.85 -6.37 -9.15
CA PHE A 319 11.58 -6.85 -10.50
C PHE A 319 12.13 -5.92 -11.60
N SER A 320 12.07 -4.61 -11.39
CA SER A 320 12.70 -3.61 -12.28
C SER A 320 14.23 -3.73 -12.29
N LEU A 321 14.85 -4.09 -11.15
CA LEU A 321 16.28 -4.38 -11.10
C LEU A 321 16.65 -5.71 -11.77
N LEU A 322 15.77 -6.72 -11.71
CA LEU A 322 15.96 -7.98 -12.46
C LEU A 322 16.00 -7.71 -13.97
N LEU A 323 15.10 -6.86 -14.49
CA LEU A 323 15.17 -6.40 -15.89
C LEU A 323 16.54 -5.76 -16.19
N GLY A 324 17.05 -4.96 -15.26
CA GLY A 324 18.38 -4.38 -15.35
C GLY A 324 19.52 -5.40 -15.43
N LEU A 325 19.43 -6.52 -14.70
CA LEU A 325 20.42 -7.59 -14.75
C LEU A 325 20.49 -8.28 -16.12
N ILE A 326 19.36 -8.44 -16.81
CA ILE A 326 19.30 -8.98 -18.19
C ILE A 326 20.11 -8.11 -19.16
N LEU A 327 20.08 -6.79 -18.94
CA LEU A 327 20.77 -5.81 -19.78
C LEU A 327 22.25 -5.66 -19.39
N TYR A 328 22.56 -5.82 -18.10
CA TYR A 328 23.90 -5.58 -17.56
C TYR A 328 24.84 -6.76 -17.74
N ASP A 329 24.38 -7.97 -17.48
CA ASP A 329 25.21 -9.16 -17.51
C ASP A 329 24.95 -9.98 -18.77
N LYS A 330 25.80 -9.78 -19.78
CA LYS A 330 25.72 -10.51 -21.06
C LYS A 330 25.92 -12.03 -20.90
N ILE A 331 26.67 -12.47 -19.90
CA ILE A 331 27.00 -13.88 -19.68
C ILE A 331 25.80 -14.60 -19.06
N ASN A 332 25.20 -14.01 -18.02
CA ASN A 332 24.06 -14.60 -17.32
C ASN A 332 22.69 -14.15 -17.88
N ARG A 333 22.68 -13.38 -18.97
CA ARG A 333 21.47 -12.79 -19.58
C ARG A 333 20.33 -13.80 -19.74
N LEU A 334 20.60 -14.97 -20.31
CA LEU A 334 19.55 -15.98 -20.57
C LEU A 334 18.92 -16.48 -19.26
N ARG A 335 19.71 -16.67 -18.20
CA ARG A 335 19.20 -17.11 -16.88
C ARG A 335 18.32 -16.04 -16.26
N PHE A 336 18.72 -14.78 -16.33
CA PHE A 336 17.91 -13.67 -15.83
C PHE A 336 16.65 -13.45 -16.66
N LEU A 337 16.72 -13.66 -17.99
CA LEU A 337 15.56 -13.59 -18.87
C LEU A 337 14.55 -14.69 -18.54
N ILE A 338 15.00 -15.94 -18.38
CA ILE A 338 14.14 -17.06 -17.96
C ILE A 338 13.49 -16.76 -16.61
N LEU A 339 14.25 -16.25 -15.63
CA LEU A 339 13.69 -15.86 -14.34
C LEU A 339 12.65 -14.75 -14.48
N PHE A 340 12.93 -13.71 -15.28
CA PHE A 340 12.02 -12.60 -15.52
C PHE A 340 10.73 -13.04 -16.20
N LEU A 341 10.82 -13.85 -17.26
CA LEU A 341 9.66 -14.39 -17.96
C LEU A 341 8.86 -15.35 -17.06
N GLY A 342 9.53 -16.23 -16.33
CA GLY A 342 8.88 -17.13 -15.36
C GLY A 342 8.13 -16.36 -14.27
N THR A 343 8.76 -15.34 -13.69
CA THR A 343 8.10 -14.44 -12.73
C THR A 343 6.92 -13.71 -13.36
N THR A 344 7.07 -13.19 -14.58
CA THR A 344 5.99 -12.51 -15.30
C THR A 344 4.80 -13.44 -15.51
N LEU A 345 5.04 -14.66 -15.98
CA LEU A 345 3.99 -15.66 -16.22
C LEU A 345 3.26 -16.02 -14.93
N ILE A 346 3.98 -16.25 -13.83
CA ILE A 346 3.37 -16.55 -12.51
C ILE A 346 2.52 -15.37 -12.00
N VAL A 347 3.00 -14.14 -12.18
CA VAL A 347 2.25 -12.94 -11.80
C VAL A 347 0.98 -12.81 -12.64
N LEU A 348 1.09 -12.91 -13.97
CA LEU A 348 -0.05 -12.75 -14.87
C LEU A 348 -1.04 -13.92 -14.81
N SER A 349 -0.62 -15.11 -14.37
CA SER A 349 -1.54 -16.24 -14.16
C SER A 349 -2.41 -16.09 -12.92
N TYR A 350 -2.07 -15.18 -12.00
CA TYR A 350 -2.77 -15.04 -10.71
C TYR A 350 -3.38 -13.65 -10.49
N PHE A 351 -2.69 -12.59 -10.93
CA PHE A 351 -3.16 -11.22 -10.80
C PHE A 351 -3.76 -10.72 -12.10
N THR A 352 -4.89 -10.04 -12.00
CA THR A 352 -5.49 -9.33 -13.14
C THR A 352 -4.99 -7.90 -13.14
N LEU A 353 -4.37 -7.46 -14.23
CA LEU A 353 -4.01 -6.05 -14.41
C LEU A 353 -5.27 -5.22 -14.63
N TYR A 354 -5.22 -3.93 -14.29
CA TYR A 354 -6.37 -3.06 -14.49
C TYR A 354 -6.73 -2.97 -15.98
N PRO A 355 -7.92 -3.45 -16.41
CA PRO A 355 -8.20 -3.65 -17.83
C PRO A 355 -8.48 -2.35 -18.59
N LYS A 356 -8.84 -1.28 -17.87
CA LYS A 356 -9.25 0.00 -18.46
C LYS A 356 -8.12 1.04 -18.52
N SER A 357 -6.84 0.67 -18.43
CA SER A 357 -5.73 1.64 -18.33
C SER A 357 -5.65 2.63 -19.50
N PHE A 358 -5.89 2.19 -20.75
CA PHE A 358 -5.94 3.13 -21.88
C PHE A 358 -7.21 3.99 -21.84
N SER A 359 -8.37 3.34 -21.65
CA SER A 359 -9.67 4.00 -21.57
C SER A 359 -9.76 5.00 -20.41
N TYR A 360 -8.95 4.83 -19.36
CA TYR A 360 -8.83 5.75 -18.22
C TYR A 360 -8.35 7.13 -18.67
N TYR A 361 -7.28 7.20 -19.46
CA TYR A 361 -6.77 8.47 -19.99
C TYR A 361 -7.75 9.09 -20.99
N LEU A 362 -8.36 8.25 -21.85
CA LEU A 362 -9.39 8.71 -22.78
C LEU A 362 -10.62 9.26 -22.04
N ASN A 363 -11.03 8.64 -20.94
CA ASN A 363 -12.15 9.09 -20.11
C ASN A 363 -11.89 10.49 -19.55
N PHE A 364 -10.69 10.73 -19.03
CA PHE A 364 -10.28 12.04 -18.52
C PHE A 364 -10.22 13.10 -19.63
N MET A 365 -9.63 12.78 -20.79
CA MET A 365 -9.57 13.72 -21.92
C MET A 365 -10.95 14.06 -22.47
N ASN A 366 -11.86 13.09 -22.57
CA ASN A 366 -13.23 13.34 -23.00
C ASN A 366 -14.00 14.20 -21.99
N PHE A 367 -13.75 14.04 -20.69
CA PHE A 367 -14.31 14.91 -19.66
C PHE A 367 -13.77 16.35 -19.76
N LEU A 368 -12.45 16.53 -19.86
CA LEU A 368 -11.83 17.86 -19.98
C LEU A 368 -12.26 18.61 -21.24
N THR A 369 -12.49 17.91 -22.34
CA THR A 369 -12.92 18.50 -23.62
C THR A 369 -14.45 18.68 -23.71
N GLY A 370 -15.19 18.44 -22.64
CA GLY A 370 -16.65 18.61 -22.59
C GLY A 370 -17.45 17.53 -23.34
N LYS A 371 -16.80 16.47 -23.82
CA LYS A 371 -17.46 15.34 -24.51
C LYS A 371 -18.17 14.37 -23.56
N LYS A 372 -17.87 14.44 -22.26
CA LYS A 372 -18.55 13.68 -21.21
C LYS A 372 -19.03 14.61 -20.12
N THR A 373 -20.23 14.36 -19.63
CA THR A 373 -20.77 14.97 -18.41
C THR A 373 -20.01 14.47 -17.17
N LEU A 374 -20.15 15.21 -16.06
CA LEU A 374 -19.61 14.77 -14.77
C LEU A 374 -20.17 13.41 -14.32
N TYR A 375 -21.44 13.14 -14.63
CA TYR A 375 -22.08 11.85 -14.37
C TYR A 375 -21.38 10.72 -15.12
N GLU A 376 -21.20 10.86 -16.43
CA GLU A 376 -20.54 9.84 -17.28
C GLU A 376 -19.08 9.63 -16.93
N TYR A 377 -18.38 10.71 -16.55
CA TYR A 377 -17.00 10.63 -16.06
C TYR A 377 -16.91 9.80 -14.78
N ARG A 378 -17.83 10.03 -13.83
CA ARG A 378 -17.90 9.27 -12.57
C ARG A 378 -18.28 7.81 -12.79
N ALA A 379 -19.29 7.55 -13.60
CA ALA A 379 -19.81 6.20 -13.90
C ALA A 379 -18.76 5.27 -14.55
N PHE A 380 -17.72 5.84 -15.18
CA PHE A 380 -16.62 5.05 -15.76
C PHE A 380 -15.83 4.24 -14.72
N PHE A 381 -15.60 4.84 -13.55
CA PHE A 381 -14.79 4.26 -12.47
C PHE A 381 -15.56 3.14 -11.77
N ASP A 382 -16.72 3.49 -11.24
CA ASP A 382 -17.69 2.55 -10.70
C ASP A 382 -19.11 3.06 -11.01
N LYS A 383 -20.00 2.13 -11.36
CA LYS A 383 -21.37 2.46 -11.77
C LYS A 383 -22.18 3.07 -10.62
N ASN A 384 -21.81 2.82 -9.37
CA ASN A 384 -22.47 3.35 -8.19
C ASN A 384 -21.89 4.71 -7.77
N THR A 385 -20.72 5.12 -8.26
CA THR A 385 -20.13 6.40 -7.87
C THR A 385 -21.09 7.58 -8.08
N PRO A 386 -21.78 7.75 -9.23
CA PRO A 386 -22.75 8.84 -9.35
C PRO A 386 -23.86 8.80 -8.29
N ARG A 387 -24.37 7.60 -7.98
CA ARG A 387 -25.38 7.38 -6.94
C ARG A 387 -24.88 7.78 -5.56
N ASP A 388 -23.63 7.46 -5.22
CA ASP A 388 -23.04 7.83 -3.94
C ASP A 388 -23.01 9.36 -3.74
N TYR A 389 -22.70 10.12 -4.80
CA TYR A 389 -22.76 11.58 -4.75
C TYR A 389 -24.20 12.11 -4.59
N GLU A 390 -25.19 11.51 -5.25
CA GLU A 390 -26.59 11.90 -5.09
C GLU A 390 -27.08 11.64 -3.67
N ILE A 391 -26.74 10.49 -3.08
CA ILE A 391 -27.03 10.17 -1.68
C ILE A 391 -26.36 11.19 -0.76
N SER A 392 -25.07 11.46 -0.92
CA SER A 392 -24.36 12.43 -0.07
C SER A 392 -24.92 13.85 -0.21
N ASN A 393 -25.35 14.25 -1.40
CA ASN A 393 -26.02 15.54 -1.61
C ASN A 393 -27.38 15.61 -0.90
N PHE A 394 -28.18 14.54 -0.98
CA PHE A 394 -29.44 14.42 -0.24
C PHE A 394 -29.18 14.53 1.27
N ILE A 395 -28.23 13.78 1.81
CA ILE A 395 -27.90 13.80 3.23
C ILE A 395 -27.45 15.19 3.67
N LYS A 396 -26.53 15.85 2.95
CA LYS A 396 -26.08 17.22 3.29
C LYS A 396 -27.21 18.23 3.37
N LYS A 397 -28.17 18.17 2.45
CA LYS A 397 -29.30 19.10 2.40
C LYS A 397 -30.30 18.86 3.54
N ASN A 398 -30.37 17.63 4.04
CA ASN A 398 -31.39 17.21 4.99
C ASN A 398 -30.84 16.85 6.38
N THR A 399 -29.57 17.12 6.67
CA THR A 399 -28.95 16.89 7.99
C THR A 399 -28.25 18.15 8.50
N LYS A 400 -28.29 18.36 9.83
CA LYS A 400 -27.42 19.31 10.53
C LYS A 400 -26.08 18.66 10.81
N GLU A 401 -25.04 19.43 11.15
CA GLU A 401 -23.72 18.89 11.51
C GLU A 401 -23.81 17.83 12.62
N SER A 402 -24.65 18.05 13.64
CA SER A 402 -24.87 17.14 14.77
C SER A 402 -25.67 15.87 14.45
N ASP A 403 -26.31 15.78 13.28
CA ASP A 403 -27.09 14.60 12.91
C ASP A 403 -26.17 13.48 12.43
N ASN A 404 -26.35 12.26 12.93
CA ASN A 404 -25.64 11.07 12.48
C ASN A 404 -26.40 10.32 11.40
N ILE A 405 -25.70 9.53 10.59
CA ILE A 405 -26.29 8.61 9.61
C ILE A 405 -25.74 7.21 9.82
N TYR A 406 -26.46 6.21 9.33
CA TYR A 406 -25.93 4.87 9.19
C TYR A 406 -26.04 4.38 7.76
N LEU A 407 -24.92 3.91 7.22
CA LEU A 407 -24.83 3.27 5.92
C LEU A 407 -24.68 1.76 6.09
N TRP A 408 -25.63 1.00 5.56
CA TRP A 408 -25.49 -0.43 5.28
C TRP A 408 -24.98 -0.60 3.85
N GLY A 409 -23.66 -0.66 3.70
CA GLY A 409 -22.95 -0.85 2.44
C GLY A 409 -21.43 -0.78 2.60
N ASP A 410 -20.68 -1.00 1.52
CA ASP A 410 -19.21 -0.90 1.52
C ASP A 410 -18.69 0.42 0.93
N ASN A 411 -19.58 1.27 0.41
CA ASN A 411 -19.29 2.57 -0.19
C ASN A 411 -19.08 3.64 0.89
N THR A 412 -18.06 3.45 1.73
CA THR A 412 -17.74 4.30 2.89
C THR A 412 -17.49 5.76 2.51
N GLN A 413 -17.11 6.03 1.27
CA GLN A 413 -16.96 7.40 0.75
C GLN A 413 -18.22 8.27 0.94
N VAL A 414 -19.42 7.69 1.04
CA VAL A 414 -20.66 8.44 1.29
C VAL A 414 -20.58 9.23 2.60
N TYR A 415 -19.97 8.66 3.64
CA TYR A 415 -19.73 9.33 4.92
C TYR A 415 -18.82 10.55 4.75
N SER A 416 -17.66 10.38 4.11
CA SER A 416 -16.73 11.49 3.85
C SER A 416 -17.34 12.57 2.96
N LEU A 417 -17.98 12.15 1.87
CA LEU A 417 -18.68 13.05 0.96
C LEU A 417 -19.78 13.82 1.68
N ALA A 418 -20.52 13.21 2.61
CA ALA A 418 -21.57 13.85 3.39
C ALA A 418 -21.08 14.60 4.64
N ARG A 419 -19.79 14.47 5.01
CA ARG A 419 -19.21 14.90 6.30
C ARG A 419 -20.00 14.34 7.49
N LYS A 420 -20.11 13.01 7.51
CA LYS A 420 -20.80 12.25 8.56
C LYS A 420 -19.96 11.08 9.01
N THR A 421 -20.10 10.68 10.26
CA THR A 421 -19.41 9.53 10.84
C THR A 421 -20.36 8.34 11.04
N PRO A 422 -19.85 7.10 10.95
CA PRO A 422 -20.64 5.92 11.26
C PRO A 422 -21.00 5.88 12.76
N PRO A 423 -22.12 5.22 13.13
CA PRO A 423 -22.59 5.16 14.52
C PRO A 423 -21.71 4.28 15.44
N GLY A 424 -20.74 3.58 14.87
CA GLY A 424 -19.75 2.77 15.57
C GLY A 424 -18.46 2.70 14.77
N ARG A 425 -17.48 1.91 15.24
CA ARG A 425 -16.12 1.93 14.65
C ARG A 425 -16.02 1.36 13.24
N TYR A 426 -17.02 0.59 12.81
CA TYR A 426 -17.03 -0.06 11.51
C TYR A 426 -17.79 0.78 10.47
N SER A 427 -17.05 1.30 9.49
CA SER A 427 -17.61 2.16 8.43
C SER A 427 -18.19 1.40 7.24
N ALA A 428 -17.92 0.09 7.12
CA ALA A 428 -18.32 -0.77 6.00
C ALA A 428 -18.90 -2.11 6.47
N ASN A 429 -19.79 -2.68 5.67
CA ASN A 429 -20.46 -3.95 5.95
C ASN A 429 -19.47 -5.11 6.08
N TYR A 430 -18.46 -5.19 5.22
CA TYR A 430 -17.50 -6.31 5.29
C TYR A 430 -16.80 -6.41 6.65
N TYR A 431 -16.61 -5.31 7.38
CA TYR A 431 -16.08 -5.37 8.75
C TYR A 431 -17.05 -6.03 9.73
N ILE A 432 -18.35 -5.77 9.58
CA ILE A 432 -19.40 -6.31 10.44
C ILE A 432 -19.44 -7.85 10.32
N PHE A 433 -19.26 -8.37 9.12
CA PHE A 433 -19.20 -9.82 8.86
C PHE A 433 -17.85 -10.44 9.20
N PHE A 434 -16.75 -9.73 8.93
CA PHE A 434 -15.41 -10.30 9.08
C PHE A 434 -14.96 -10.36 10.55
N TYR A 435 -15.48 -9.50 11.43
CA TYR A 435 -15.11 -9.46 12.84
C TYR A 435 -16.22 -9.96 13.76
N LYS A 436 -15.83 -10.78 14.75
CA LYS A 436 -16.75 -11.43 15.70
C LYS A 436 -17.66 -10.47 16.46
N ASP A 437 -17.18 -9.27 16.75
CA ASP A 437 -17.92 -8.23 17.47
C ASP A 437 -18.65 -7.25 16.54
N GLY A 438 -18.57 -7.43 15.22
CA GLY A 438 -19.14 -6.54 14.20
C GLY A 438 -20.60 -6.20 14.42
N PHE A 439 -21.46 -7.23 14.51
CA PHE A 439 -22.89 -7.05 14.78
C PHE A 439 -23.16 -6.39 16.13
N LYS A 440 -22.49 -6.86 17.20
CA LYS A 440 -22.67 -6.32 18.55
C LYS A 440 -22.27 -4.84 18.62
N ASN A 441 -21.11 -4.48 18.08
CA ASN A 441 -20.61 -3.12 18.04
C ASN A 441 -21.58 -2.20 17.29
N THR A 442 -22.05 -2.65 16.12
CA THR A 442 -22.99 -1.88 15.30
C THR A 442 -24.34 -1.69 15.99
N THR A 443 -24.90 -2.74 16.61
CA THR A 443 -26.16 -2.64 17.37
C THR A 443 -26.04 -1.63 18.53
N ILE A 444 -24.93 -1.68 19.28
CA ILE A 444 -24.68 -0.72 20.37
C ILE A 444 -24.56 0.70 19.82
N GLY A 445 -23.82 0.88 18.74
CA GLY A 445 -23.66 2.17 18.06
C GLY A 445 -25.00 2.75 17.60
N LEU A 446 -25.83 1.95 16.92
CA LEU A 446 -27.16 2.36 16.47
C LEU A 446 -28.08 2.75 17.63
N ALA A 447 -28.02 2.02 18.74
CA ALA A 447 -28.82 2.31 19.92
C ALA A 447 -28.39 3.62 20.62
N LYS A 448 -27.08 3.89 20.63
CA LYS A 448 -26.48 5.08 21.24
C LYS A 448 -26.68 6.32 20.38
N GLU A 449 -26.24 6.27 19.13
CA GLU A 449 -26.17 7.44 18.24
C GLU A 449 -27.52 7.76 17.58
N ARG A 450 -28.43 6.78 17.52
CA ARG A 450 -29.79 6.90 16.95
C ARG A 450 -29.79 7.71 15.65
N PRO A 451 -29.16 7.22 14.57
CA PRO A 451 -28.93 8.01 13.37
C PRO A 451 -30.23 8.59 12.81
N LYS A 452 -30.17 9.79 12.24
CA LYS A 452 -31.33 10.41 11.59
C LYS A 452 -31.76 9.61 10.37
N TYR A 453 -30.78 9.16 9.58
CA TYR A 453 -31.01 8.36 8.38
C TYR A 453 -30.32 7.00 8.46
N VAL A 454 -31.04 5.95 8.03
CA VAL A 454 -30.48 4.63 7.72
C VAL A 454 -30.54 4.45 6.21
N ILE A 455 -29.38 4.27 5.60
CA ILE A 455 -29.18 4.16 4.15
C ILE A 455 -28.85 2.71 3.84
N ILE A 456 -29.75 2.02 3.14
CA ILE A 456 -29.63 0.59 2.84
C ILE A 456 -29.28 0.43 1.37
N MET A 457 -28.04 0.04 1.09
CA MET A 457 -27.57 -0.21 -0.26
C MET A 457 -27.99 -1.61 -0.76
N PRO A 458 -28.14 -1.81 -2.08
CA PRO A 458 -28.42 -3.11 -2.66
C PRO A 458 -27.15 -3.97 -2.64
N VAL A 459 -26.82 -4.49 -1.46
CA VAL A 459 -25.77 -5.49 -1.23
C VAL A 459 -26.39 -6.89 -1.13
N ASN A 460 -25.57 -7.94 -1.20
CA ASN A 460 -26.06 -9.32 -1.18
C ASN A 460 -26.66 -9.71 0.17
N GLU A 461 -26.23 -9.05 1.24
CA GLU A 461 -26.63 -9.35 2.61
C GLU A 461 -27.83 -8.50 3.04
N ALA A 462 -28.86 -9.18 3.53
CA ALA A 462 -30.05 -8.53 4.08
C ALA A 462 -29.68 -7.63 5.28
N TYR A 463 -30.36 -6.49 5.39
CA TYR A 463 -30.23 -5.59 6.53
C TYR A 463 -30.68 -6.30 7.82
N PRO A 464 -29.82 -6.47 8.84
CA PRO A 464 -30.09 -7.34 9.97
C PRO A 464 -30.64 -6.61 11.21
N PHE A 465 -30.77 -5.28 11.17
CA PHE A 465 -31.15 -4.48 12.34
C PHE A 465 -32.63 -4.04 12.28
N SER A 466 -33.17 -3.61 13.42
CA SER A 466 -34.57 -3.14 13.47
C SER A 466 -34.75 -1.78 12.80
N LEU A 467 -35.78 -1.67 11.96
CA LEU A 467 -36.26 -0.41 11.38
C LEU A 467 -37.56 0.08 12.03
N SER A 468 -37.97 -0.46 13.18
CA SER A 468 -39.27 -0.16 13.81
C SER A 468 -39.52 1.33 14.05
N ASN A 469 -38.47 2.10 14.29
CA ASN A 469 -38.53 3.54 14.55
C ASN A 469 -38.14 4.37 13.32
N TYR A 470 -38.18 3.79 12.14
CA TYR A 470 -37.75 4.40 10.89
C TYR A 470 -38.80 4.21 9.80
N LYS A 471 -38.98 5.24 8.97
CA LYS A 471 -39.89 5.22 7.84
C LYS A 471 -39.13 5.41 6.55
N LEU A 472 -39.39 4.55 5.55
CA LEU A 472 -38.85 4.73 4.21
C LEU A 472 -39.30 6.09 3.67
N THR A 473 -38.34 6.95 3.35
CA THR A 473 -38.60 8.34 2.95
C THR A 473 -38.32 8.56 1.48
N ILE A 474 -37.25 7.94 0.95
CA ILE A 474 -36.88 8.06 -0.46
C ILE A 474 -36.09 6.84 -0.93
N ASN A 475 -36.22 6.52 -2.22
CA ASN A 475 -35.31 5.60 -2.91
C ASN A 475 -34.48 6.40 -3.93
N ILE A 476 -33.15 6.30 -3.83
CA ILE A 476 -32.21 6.94 -4.76
C ILE A 476 -31.48 5.86 -5.54
N MET A 477 -31.88 5.64 -6.79
CA MET A 477 -31.24 4.69 -7.71
C MET A 477 -31.05 3.28 -7.09
N GLY A 478 -32.11 2.77 -6.46
CA GLY A 478 -32.12 1.44 -5.82
C GLY A 478 -31.52 1.39 -4.42
N VAL A 479 -31.25 2.54 -3.79
CA VAL A 479 -30.85 2.64 -2.38
C VAL A 479 -32.01 3.20 -1.57
N ASP A 480 -32.45 2.44 -0.58
CA ASP A 480 -33.53 2.85 0.31
C ASP A 480 -32.99 3.70 1.45
N ILE A 481 -33.56 4.89 1.66
CA ILE A 481 -33.20 5.78 2.75
C ILE A 481 -34.39 5.92 3.69
N TYR A 482 -34.19 5.45 4.91
CA TYR A 482 -35.15 5.51 5.98
C TYR A 482 -34.83 6.66 6.93
N GLU A 483 -35.83 7.43 7.32
CA GLU A 483 -35.72 8.52 8.30
C GLU A 483 -36.28 8.08 9.66
N ARG A 484 -35.60 8.46 10.74
CA ARG A 484 -36.05 8.19 12.10
C ARG A 484 -37.37 8.91 12.36
N VAL A 485 -38.37 8.17 12.79
CA VAL A 485 -39.66 8.71 13.26
C VAL A 485 -39.45 9.19 14.70
N ASN A 486 -39.79 10.45 14.97
CA ASN A 486 -39.65 11.05 16.30
C ASN A 486 -40.58 10.39 17.33
#